data_AF-A0A969ECT1-F1
#
_entry.id   AF-A0A969ECT1-F1
#
_cell.length_a   1.000
_cell.length_b   1.000
_cell.length_c   1.000
_cell.angle_alpha   90.00
_cell.angle_beta   90.00
_cell.angle_gamma   90.00
#
_symmetry.space_group_name_H-M   'P 1'
#
loop_
_entity.id
_entity.type
_entity.pdbx_description
1 polymer ?
#
loop_
_entity_poly.entity_id
_entity_poly.type
_entity_poly.pdbx_seq_one_letter_code
_entity_poly.pdbx_strand_id
1 'polypeptide(L)'
;MSMKAVIEERMKQLGLNQLGLTQEVCKVRAVDGVVPPTTRYQSSVRKALLDPQHVTYYVIEDLIQALDGEIIVRWNNRQDVKAL
;
A
#
# COMPACT_ATOMS: atom_id res chain seq x y z
N MET A 1 6.32 -0.25 -17.00
CA MET A 1 5.43 -1.21 -16.31
C MET A 1 4.39 -0.41 -15.54
N SER A 2 3.10 -0.77 -15.57
CA SER A 2 2.06 -0.04 -14.84
C SER A 2 2.11 -0.38 -13.34
N MET A 3 1.63 0.53 -12.49
CA MET A 3 1.57 0.30 -11.04
C MET A 3 0.77 -0.95 -10.68
N LYS A 4 -0.33 -1.20 -11.39
CA LYS A 4 -1.12 -2.43 -11.24
C LYS A 4 -0.27 -3.69 -11.50
N ALA A 5 0.47 -3.72 -12.60
CA ALA A 5 1.32 -4.87 -12.93
C ALA A 5 2.44 -5.08 -11.89
N VAL A 6 3.00 -4.00 -11.33
CA VAL A 6 3.99 -4.08 -10.24
C VAL A 6 3.38 -4.71 -8.99
N ILE A 7 2.18 -4.27 -8.60
CA ILE A 7 1.46 -4.82 -7.43
C ILE A 7 1.12 -6.30 -7.64
N GLU A 8 0.56 -6.66 -8.81
CA GLU A 8 0.18 -8.05 -9.13
C GLU A 8 1.39 -8.99 -9.12
N GLU A 9 2.53 -8.56 -9.69
CA GLU A 9 3.77 -9.35 -9.69
C GLU A 9 4.29 -9.52 -8.25
N ARG A 10 4.29 -8.46 -7.44
CA ARG A 10 4.72 -8.55 -6.04
C ARG A 10 3.81 -9.47 -5.22
N MET A 11 2.49 -9.38 -5.40
CA MET A 11 1.54 -10.28 -4.76
C MET A 11 1.83 -11.75 -5.11
N LYS A 12 2.14 -12.03 -6.39
CA LYS A 12 2.51 -13.37 -6.85
C LYS A 12 3.79 -13.87 -6.18
N GLN A 13 4.82 -13.03 -6.05
CA GLN A 13 6.07 -13.37 -5.36
C GLN A 13 5.85 -13.73 -3.89
N LEU A 14 4.90 -13.05 -3.23
CA LEU A 14 4.54 -13.28 -1.84
C LEU A 14 3.49 -14.39 -1.65
N GLY A 15 2.98 -14.99 -2.72
CA GLY A 15 1.90 -15.98 -2.66
C GLY A 15 0.57 -15.42 -2.14
N LEU A 16 0.36 -14.10 -2.27
CA LEU A 16 -0.82 -13.41 -1.78
C LEU A 16 -1.90 -13.33 -2.87
N ASN A 17 -3.14 -13.62 -2.48
CA ASN A 17 -4.34 -13.24 -3.24
C ASN A 17 -4.96 -11.97 -2.62
N GLN A 18 -6.07 -11.48 -3.18
CA GLN A 18 -6.74 -10.28 -2.66
C GLN A 18 -7.10 -10.40 -1.16
N LEU A 19 -7.54 -11.56 -0.71
CA LEU A 19 -7.89 -11.79 0.69
C LEU A 19 -6.66 -11.72 1.58
N GLY A 20 -5.57 -12.41 1.19
CA GLY A 20 -4.29 -12.39 1.90
C GLY A 20 -3.72 -10.98 2.00
N LEU A 21 -3.71 -10.22 0.90
CA LEU A 21 -3.30 -8.82 0.92
C LEU A 21 -4.18 -7.97 1.85
N THR A 22 -5.50 -8.20 1.87
CA THR A 22 -6.38 -7.48 2.80
C THR A 22 -6.04 -7.79 4.26
N GLN A 23 -5.66 -9.03 4.58
CA GLN A 23 -5.20 -9.40 5.91
C GLN A 23 -3.89 -8.70 6.28
N GLU A 24 -2.93 -8.62 5.35
CA GLU A 24 -1.68 -7.88 5.58
C GLU A 24 -1.94 -6.38 5.80
N VAL A 25 -2.84 -5.76 5.02
CA VAL A 25 -3.27 -4.37 5.25
C VAL A 25 -3.91 -4.19 6.63
N CYS A 26 -4.73 -5.14 7.09
CA CYS A 26 -5.26 -5.09 8.45
C CYS A 26 -4.14 -5.14 9.50
N LYS A 27 -3.09 -5.94 9.30
CA LYS A 27 -1.95 -6.00 10.23
C LYS A 27 -1.18 -4.69 10.26
N VAL A 28 -0.97 -4.04 9.11
CA VAL A 28 -0.34 -2.71 9.01
C VAL A 28 -1.12 -1.68 9.83
N ARG A 29 -2.45 -1.75 9.82
CA ARG A 29 -3.34 -0.85 10.57
C ARG A 29 -3.70 -1.32 11.97
N ALA A 30 -2.99 -2.31 12.52
CA ALA A 30 -3.20 -2.74 13.89
C ALA A 30 -2.83 -1.63 14.86
N VAL A 31 -3.70 -1.33 15.82
CA VAL A 31 -3.46 -0.35 16.88
C VAL A 31 -3.41 -1.11 18.20
N ASP A 32 -2.36 -0.90 18.99
CA ASP A 32 -2.14 -1.60 20.27
C ASP A 32 -2.17 -3.14 20.13
N GLY A 33 -1.71 -3.65 18.97
CA GLY A 33 -1.72 -5.09 18.65
C GLY A 33 -3.09 -5.64 18.24
N VAL A 34 -4.14 -4.82 18.20
CA VAL A 34 -5.49 -5.24 17.79
C VAL A 34 -5.65 -5.11 16.28
N VAL A 35 -5.74 -6.25 15.60
CA VAL A 35 -5.96 -6.32 14.16
C VAL A 35 -7.45 -6.12 13.83
N PRO A 36 -7.81 -5.11 13.02
CA PRO A 36 -9.19 -4.92 12.58
C PRO A 36 -9.68 -6.07 11.69
N PRO A 37 -11.00 -6.32 11.64
CA PRO A 37 -11.56 -7.39 10.81
C PRO A 37 -11.35 -7.10 9.32
N THR A 38 -11.03 -8.15 8.54
CA THR A 38 -10.74 -8.08 7.10
C THR A 38 -11.84 -7.40 6.28
N THR A 39 -13.10 -7.54 6.70
CA THR A 39 -14.27 -6.91 6.08
C THR A 39 -14.17 -5.38 6.03
N ARG A 40 -13.41 -4.77 6.96
CA ARG A 40 -13.25 -3.31 7.05
C ARG A 40 -12.51 -2.72 5.85
N TYR A 41 -11.53 -3.44 5.29
CA TYR A 41 -10.65 -2.92 4.22
C TYR A 41 -10.81 -3.63 2.89
N GLN A 42 -11.59 -4.72 2.81
CA GLN A 42 -11.77 -5.51 1.61
C GLN A 42 -12.19 -4.70 0.38
N SER A 43 -13.10 -3.73 0.56
CA SER A 43 -13.57 -2.86 -0.54
C SER A 43 -12.48 -1.91 -1.04
N SER A 44 -11.73 -1.30 -0.11
CA SER A 44 -10.64 -0.38 -0.46
C SER A 44 -9.51 -1.10 -1.17
N VAL A 45 -9.11 -2.27 -0.68
CA VAL A 45 -8.08 -3.11 -1.31
C VAL A 45 -8.54 -3.55 -2.70
N ARG A 46 -9.80 -3.99 -2.85
CA ARG A 46 -10.34 -4.37 -4.17
C ARG A 46 -10.25 -3.22 -5.17
N LYS A 47 -10.65 -2.00 -4.75
CA LYS A 47 -10.59 -0.80 -5.60
C LYS A 47 -9.15 -0.48 -6.00
N ALA A 48 -8.21 -0.56 -5.06
CA ALA A 48 -6.81 -0.27 -5.31
C ALA A 48 -6.15 -1.30 -6.25
N LEU A 49 -6.54 -2.58 -6.20
CA LEU A 49 -6.06 -3.59 -7.15
C LEU A 49 -6.63 -3.40 -8.56
N LEU A 50 -7.87 -2.89 -8.67
CA LEU A 50 -8.49 -2.61 -9.96
C LEU A 50 -7.88 -1.36 -10.62
N ASP A 51 -7.74 -0.29 -9.84
CA ASP A 51 -7.28 1.01 -10.32
C ASP A 51 -6.48 1.75 -9.22
N PRO A 52 -5.17 1.46 -9.10
CA PRO A 52 -4.34 2.01 -8.04
C PRO A 52 -4.06 3.51 -8.20
N GLN A 53 -4.33 4.11 -9.37
CA GLN A 53 -4.05 5.53 -9.61
C GLN A 53 -5.17 6.45 -9.07
N HIS A 54 -6.37 5.91 -8.88
CA HIS A 54 -7.56 6.68 -8.48
C HIS A 54 -8.02 6.40 -7.05
N VAL A 55 -7.18 5.75 -6.24
CA VAL A 55 -7.43 5.59 -4.80
C VAL A 55 -6.69 6.65 -3.99
N THR A 56 -7.08 6.82 -2.74
CA THR A 56 -6.43 7.76 -1.83
C THR A 56 -5.00 7.32 -1.52
N TYR A 57 -4.10 8.29 -1.34
CA TYR A 57 -2.69 8.05 -1.04
C TYR A 57 -2.49 7.07 0.14
N TYR A 58 -3.23 7.25 1.24
CA TYR A 58 -3.13 6.37 2.41
C TYR A 58 -3.44 4.90 2.10
N VAL A 59 -4.37 4.62 1.16
CA VAL A 59 -4.69 3.25 0.77
C VAL A 59 -3.54 2.64 -0.02
N ILE A 60 -2.87 3.41 -0.87
CA ILE A 60 -1.67 2.96 -1.58
C ILE A 60 -0.52 2.74 -0.60
N GLU A 61 -0.31 3.64 0.33
CA GLU A 61 0.72 3.53 1.37
C GLU A 61 0.57 2.24 2.17
N ASP A 62 -0.64 1.95 2.68
CA ASP A 62 -0.90 0.68 3.36
C ASP A 62 -0.61 -0.54 2.48
N LEU A 63 -0.96 -0.46 1.19
CA LEU A 63 -0.81 -1.55 0.23
C LEU A 63 0.66 -1.83 -0.04
N ILE A 64 1.46 -0.78 -0.23
CA ILE A 64 2.91 -0.88 -0.44
C ILE A 64 3.58 -1.44 0.81
N GLN A 65 3.20 -0.96 2.00
CA GLN A 65 3.73 -1.48 3.25
C GLN A 65 3.34 -2.95 3.49
N ALA A 66 2.09 -3.32 3.19
CA ALA A 66 1.60 -4.70 3.29
C ALA A 66 2.28 -5.66 2.30
N LEU A 67 2.86 -5.13 1.21
CA LEU A 67 3.64 -5.86 0.23
C LEU A 67 5.15 -5.82 0.52
N ASP A 68 5.53 -5.38 1.73
CA ASP A 68 6.91 -5.25 2.16
C ASP A 68 7.72 -4.34 1.20
N GLY A 69 7.15 -3.17 0.92
CA GLY A 69 7.75 -2.13 0.09
C GLY A 69 7.77 -0.77 0.78
N GLU A 70 8.39 0.21 0.13
CA GLU A 70 8.52 1.59 0.61
C GLU A 70 8.13 2.62 -0.45
N ILE A 71 7.62 3.77 -0.01
CA ILE A 71 7.34 4.93 -0.88
C ILE A 71 8.50 5.92 -0.78
N ILE A 72 9.17 6.18 -1.90
CA ILE A 72 10.27 7.16 -1.98
C ILE A 72 9.79 8.43 -2.68
N VAL A 73 9.75 9.55 -1.96
CA VAL A 73 9.45 10.88 -2.52
C VAL A 73 10.76 11.56 -2.94
N ARG A 74 10.90 11.85 -4.24
CA ARG A 74 12.07 12.55 -4.79
C ARG A 74 11.66 13.94 -5.30
N TRP A 75 12.40 14.96 -4.90
CA TRP A 75 12.21 16.34 -5.35
C TRP A 75 13.26 16.67 -6.40
N ASN A 76 12.84 17.20 -7.56
CA ASN A 76 13.77 17.45 -8.69
C ASN A 76 14.67 18.69 -8.51
N ASN A 77 14.48 19.52 -7.48
CA ASN A 77 15.28 20.73 -7.21
C ASN A 77 15.08 21.22 -5.75
N ARG A 78 15.81 20.67 -4.76
CA ARG A 78 15.95 21.37 -3.48
C ARG A 78 16.98 22.48 -3.64
N GLN A 79 16.57 23.74 -3.60
CA GLN A 79 17.47 24.76 -3.07
C GLN A 79 17.70 24.39 -1.61
N ASP A 80 18.96 24.23 -1.21
CA ASP A 80 19.32 24.03 0.19
C ASP A 80 18.69 25.16 1.00
N VAL A 81 17.64 24.82 1.75
CA VAL A 81 17.16 25.70 2.81
C VAL A 81 18.28 25.67 3.83
N LYS A 82 19.18 26.66 3.78
CA LYS A 82 20.14 26.90 4.85
C LYS A 82 19.32 26.98 6.14
N ALA A 83 19.54 26.02 7.02
CA ALA A 83 18.99 26.07 8.37
C ALA A 83 19.41 27.42 8.99
N LEU A 84 18.41 28.19 9.43
CA LEU A 84 18.60 29.40 10.23
C LEU A 84 19.05 29.03 11.65
#